data_AF-A0A5U8XKC6-F1
#
_entry.id   AF-A0A5U8XKC6-F1
#
_cell.length_a   1.000
_cell.length_b   1.000
_cell.length_c   1.000
_cell.angle_alpha   90.00
_cell.angle_beta   90.00
_cell.angle_gamma   90.00
#
_symmetry.space_group_name_H-M   'P 1'
#
loop_
_entity.id
_entity.type
_entity.pdbx_description
1 polymer ?
#
loop_
_entity_poly.entity_id
_entity_poly.type
_entity_poly.pdbx_seq_one_letter_code
_entity_poly.pdbx_strand_id
1 'polypeptide(L)'
;MLSNDEIRDRFTNSGKLIDRHGQFVDGHLSDSRWNPSLSRLAHYRLLDGVSDDELSEQLKQQGLSPLEIKFTLKSAHTFISEVLGIDLAQRQAERISTRGKCFALLTSLLEWVNQAYAEAVVQPIEVSGIIFQTDEKALSAINRFITTDTSPEYWVDANNAKFEFSLEDVKALHSEIVKRTNKLHEAMTNFKQEARAAAEREDYTTLKGLQGKFVTEF
;
A
#
# COMPACT_ATOMS: atom_id res chain seq x y z
N MET A 1 -25.38 -0.54 28.06
CA MET A 1 -25.41 -0.99 26.65
C MET A 1 -25.49 0.27 25.81
N LEU A 2 -24.66 0.39 24.75
CA LEU A 2 -24.65 1.59 23.91
C LEU A 2 -25.95 1.64 23.08
N SER A 3 -26.44 2.85 22.84
CA SER A 3 -27.54 3.11 21.89
C SER A 3 -27.07 2.93 20.45
N ASN A 4 -28.01 2.70 19.52
CA ASN A 4 -27.67 2.56 18.10
C ASN A 4 -26.99 3.80 17.53
N ASP A 5 -27.36 5.00 17.99
CA ASP A 5 -26.74 6.24 17.55
C ASP A 5 -25.30 6.37 18.06
N GLU A 6 -25.01 5.96 19.30
CA GLU A 6 -23.63 5.89 19.82
C GLU A 6 -22.78 4.85 19.09
N ILE A 7 -23.36 3.70 18.72
CA ILE A 7 -22.66 2.67 17.96
C ILE A 7 -22.38 3.16 16.53
N ARG A 8 -23.35 3.81 15.89
CA ARG A 8 -23.19 4.42 14.55
C ARG A 8 -22.13 5.51 14.57
N ASP A 9 -22.15 6.40 15.56
CA ASP A 9 -21.14 7.44 15.71
C ASP A 9 -19.73 6.84 15.84
N ARG A 10 -19.56 5.80 16.66
CA ARG A 10 -18.28 5.08 16.76
C ARG A 10 -17.89 4.43 15.43
N PHE A 11 -18.82 3.82 14.71
CA PHE A 11 -18.55 3.19 13.43
C PHE A 11 -18.02 4.19 12.41
N THR A 12 -18.65 5.37 12.33
CA THR A 12 -18.37 6.37 11.29
C THR A 12 -17.19 7.27 11.65
N ASN A 13 -17.02 7.64 12.93
CA ASN A 13 -16.16 8.74 13.33
C ASN A 13 -14.94 8.34 14.18
N SER A 14 -14.88 7.13 14.75
CA SER A 14 -13.80 6.79 15.69
C SER A 14 -12.45 6.48 15.03
N GLY A 15 -12.43 6.20 13.73
CA GLY A 15 -11.24 5.73 13.02
C GLY A 15 -10.73 4.35 13.46
N LYS A 16 -11.48 3.64 14.33
CA LYS A 16 -11.15 2.30 14.83
C LYS A 16 -12.23 1.29 14.42
N LEU A 17 -11.83 0.02 14.31
CA LEU A 17 -12.78 -1.05 14.07
C LEU A 17 -13.65 -1.27 15.31
N ILE A 18 -14.93 -1.52 15.09
CA ILE A 18 -15.86 -1.91 16.14
C ILE A 18 -16.60 -3.19 15.77
N ASP A 19 -17.06 -3.94 16.75
CA ASP A 19 -18.01 -5.01 16.49
C ASP A 19 -19.47 -4.51 16.46
N ARG A 20 -20.39 -5.44 16.21
CA ARG A 20 -21.84 -5.18 16.16
C ARG A 20 -22.43 -4.64 17.46
N HIS A 21 -21.69 -4.68 18.57
CA HIS A 21 -22.10 -4.18 19.89
C HIS A 21 -21.46 -2.83 20.22
N GLY A 22 -20.66 -2.26 19.31
CA GLY A 22 -19.94 -0.99 19.54
C GLY A 22 -18.68 -1.13 20.38
N GLN A 23 -18.19 -2.35 20.60
CA GLN A 23 -16.91 -2.57 21.26
C GLN A 23 -15.79 -2.37 20.26
N PHE A 24 -14.76 -1.61 20.64
CA PHE A 24 -13.56 -1.49 19.83
C PHE A 24 -12.87 -2.84 19.70
N VAL A 25 -12.43 -3.10 18.48
CA VAL A 25 -11.66 -4.27 18.10
C VAL A 25 -10.31 -3.71 17.66
N ASP A 26 -9.23 -4.21 18.28
CA ASP A 26 -7.86 -3.80 17.90
C ASP A 26 -7.55 -4.25 16.45
N GLY A 27 -6.42 -3.89 15.85
CA GLY A 27 -6.00 -4.42 14.53
C GLY A 27 -6.58 -3.75 13.26
N HIS A 28 -6.28 -4.33 12.09
CA HIS A 28 -6.56 -3.78 10.74
C HIS A 28 -7.24 -4.82 9.83
N LEU A 29 -8.19 -4.40 8.99
CA LEU A 29 -8.92 -5.31 8.06
C LEU A 29 -8.04 -5.96 6.98
N SER A 30 -6.87 -5.38 6.70
CA SER A 30 -5.90 -5.81 5.70
C SER A 30 -4.83 -6.78 6.23
N ASP A 31 -4.73 -6.98 7.54
CA ASP A 31 -3.74 -7.87 8.12
C ASP A 31 -4.25 -9.32 8.08
N SER A 32 -3.72 -10.11 7.13
CA SER A 32 -4.04 -11.53 6.98
C SER A 32 -3.54 -12.41 8.14
N ARG A 33 -2.66 -11.87 9.00
CA ARG A 33 -2.12 -12.57 10.19
C ARG A 33 -2.91 -12.27 11.45
N TRP A 34 -3.77 -11.25 11.44
CA TRP A 34 -4.53 -10.83 12.60
C TRP A 34 -6.00 -11.29 12.48
N ASN A 35 -6.46 -12.15 13.40
CA ASN A 35 -7.78 -12.78 13.35
C ASN A 35 -8.68 -12.28 14.50
N PRO A 36 -9.33 -11.12 14.38
CA PRO A 36 -10.62 -10.96 15.03
C PRO A 36 -11.52 -11.98 14.33
N SER A 37 -12.28 -12.81 15.06
CA SER A 37 -13.08 -13.83 14.40
C SER A 37 -13.86 -13.20 13.25
N LEU A 38 -13.73 -13.73 12.02
CA LEU A 38 -14.36 -13.13 10.82
C LEU A 38 -15.86 -12.93 11.05
N SER A 39 -16.44 -13.78 11.89
CA SER A 39 -17.81 -13.68 12.39
C SER A 39 -18.14 -12.40 13.16
N ARG A 40 -17.19 -11.80 13.89
CA ARG A 40 -17.34 -10.57 14.66
C ARG A 40 -17.34 -9.33 13.76
N LEU A 41 -16.54 -9.35 12.69
CA LEU A 41 -16.38 -8.24 11.73
C LEU A 41 -17.03 -8.49 10.36
N ALA A 42 -17.92 -9.49 10.26
CA ALA A 42 -18.59 -9.86 9.01
C ALA A 42 -19.26 -8.68 8.28
N HIS A 43 -19.76 -7.69 9.03
CA HIS A 43 -20.40 -6.51 8.48
C HIS A 43 -19.44 -5.62 7.67
N TYR A 44 -18.15 -5.55 8.04
CA TYR A 44 -17.14 -4.85 7.23
C TYR A 44 -16.91 -5.55 5.90
N ARG A 45 -16.89 -6.89 5.86
CA ARG A 45 -16.72 -7.65 4.60
C ARG A 45 -17.89 -7.47 3.64
N LEU A 46 -19.12 -7.47 4.17
CA LEU A 46 -20.32 -7.18 3.38
C LEU A 46 -20.29 -5.74 2.83
N LEU A 47 -19.97 -4.76 3.67
CA LEU A 47 -19.76 -3.38 3.25
C LEU A 47 -18.57 -3.22 2.29
N ASP A 48 -17.64 -4.17 2.32
CA ASP A 48 -16.49 -4.21 1.42
C ASP A 48 -16.83 -4.73 0.01
N GLY A 49 -18.01 -5.30 -0.18
CA GLY A 49 -18.47 -5.84 -1.45
C GLY A 49 -18.35 -7.36 -1.57
N VAL A 50 -18.00 -8.07 -0.49
CA VAL A 50 -18.02 -9.54 -0.45
C VAL A 50 -19.47 -10.02 -0.48
N SER A 51 -19.78 -11.00 -1.33
CA SER A 51 -21.12 -11.59 -1.40
C SER A 51 -21.40 -12.49 -0.20
N ASP A 52 -22.68 -12.73 0.08
CA ASP A 52 -23.09 -13.67 1.15
C ASP A 52 -22.54 -15.07 0.93
N ASP A 53 -22.46 -15.54 -0.33
CA ASP A 53 -21.92 -16.85 -0.68
C ASP A 53 -20.41 -16.93 -0.43
N GLU A 54 -19.66 -15.90 -0.84
CA GLU A 54 -18.22 -15.84 -0.64
C GLU A 54 -17.87 -15.72 0.85
N LEU A 55 -18.59 -14.89 1.59
CA LEU A 55 -18.42 -14.76 3.04
C LEU A 55 -18.80 -16.05 3.78
N SER A 56 -19.83 -16.76 3.32
CA SER A 56 -20.22 -18.06 3.88
C SER A 56 -19.09 -19.09 3.77
N GLU A 57 -18.44 -19.20 2.61
CA GLU A 57 -17.32 -20.12 2.44
C GLU A 57 -16.11 -19.71 3.27
N GLN A 58 -15.81 -18.41 3.41
CA GLN A 58 -14.75 -17.94 4.31
C GLN A 58 -15.03 -18.28 5.78
N LEU A 59 -16.28 -18.09 6.25
CA LEU A 59 -16.68 -18.44 7.63
C LEU A 59 -16.62 -19.95 7.89
N LYS A 60 -16.99 -20.75 6.89
CA LYS A 60 -16.89 -22.22 6.92
C LYS A 60 -15.43 -22.68 7.00
N GLN A 61 -14.52 -22.03 6.28
CA GLN A 61 -13.07 -22.28 6.38
C GLN A 61 -12.52 -21.96 7.78
N GLN A 62 -13.14 -21.02 8.50
CA GLN A 62 -12.83 -20.74 9.91
C GLN A 62 -13.48 -21.73 10.90
N GLY A 63 -14.17 -22.77 10.42
CA GLY A 63 -14.72 -23.83 11.24
C GLY A 63 -16.12 -23.57 11.80
N LEU A 64 -16.82 -22.52 11.33
CA LEU A 64 -18.20 -22.27 11.74
C LEU A 64 -19.16 -23.30 11.12
N SER A 65 -20.15 -23.72 11.91
CA SER A 65 -21.24 -24.56 11.43
C SER A 65 -22.20 -23.79 10.51
N PRO A 66 -22.96 -24.48 9.63
CA PRO A 66 -23.93 -23.83 8.75
C PRO A 66 -24.96 -22.94 9.49
N LEU A 67 -25.34 -23.33 10.71
CA LEU A 67 -26.26 -22.55 11.53
C LEU A 67 -25.61 -21.26 12.05
N GLU A 68 -24.36 -21.33 12.52
CA GLU A 68 -23.60 -20.17 12.97
C GLU A 68 -23.31 -19.20 11.82
N ILE A 69 -23.04 -19.71 10.62
CA ILE A 69 -22.87 -18.89 9.41
C ILE A 69 -24.16 -18.12 9.12
N LYS A 70 -25.30 -18.81 9.07
CA LYS A 70 -26.61 -18.19 8.83
C LYS A 70 -26.93 -17.13 9.88
N PHE A 71 -26.67 -17.41 11.16
CA PHE A 71 -26.87 -16.45 12.24
C PHE A 71 -25.93 -15.24 12.14
N THR A 72 -24.66 -15.47 11.80
CA THR A 72 -23.65 -14.43 11.62
C THR A 72 -24.02 -13.48 10.50
N LEU A 73 -24.38 -14.01 9.33
CA LEU A 73 -24.82 -13.22 8.18
C LEU A 73 -26.06 -12.42 8.51
N LYS A 74 -27.11 -13.06 9.07
CA LYS A 74 -28.32 -12.37 9.49
C LYS A 74 -28.01 -11.22 10.45
N SER A 75 -27.17 -11.47 11.45
CA SER A 75 -26.78 -10.45 12.44
C SER A 75 -25.95 -9.32 11.83
N ALA A 76 -25.11 -9.61 10.84
CA ALA A 76 -24.34 -8.60 10.11
C ALA A 76 -25.25 -7.72 9.24
N HIS A 77 -26.19 -8.32 8.50
CA HIS A 77 -27.19 -7.60 7.71
C HIS A 77 -28.07 -6.72 8.59
N THR A 78 -28.63 -7.24 9.69
CA THR A 78 -29.41 -6.48 10.67
C THR A 78 -28.62 -5.31 11.24
N PHE A 79 -27.33 -5.51 11.57
CA PHE A 79 -26.49 -4.42 12.05
C PHE A 79 -26.32 -3.32 11.01
N ILE A 80 -26.05 -3.68 9.75
CA ILE A 80 -25.86 -2.71 8.66
C ILE A 80 -27.14 -1.91 8.40
N SER A 81 -28.30 -2.58 8.32
CA SER A 81 -29.55 -1.92 8.00
C SER A 81 -30.16 -1.16 9.18
N GLU A 82 -30.24 -1.77 10.37
CA GLU A 82 -30.99 -1.23 11.51
C GLU A 82 -30.14 -0.35 12.44
N VAL A 83 -28.82 -0.62 12.53
CA VAL A 83 -27.91 0.19 13.36
C VAL A 83 -27.21 1.23 12.52
N LEU A 84 -26.55 0.84 11.44
CA LEU A 84 -25.80 1.80 10.61
C LEU A 84 -26.71 2.61 9.68
N GLY A 85 -27.90 2.12 9.34
CA GLY A 85 -28.81 2.80 8.41
C GLY A 85 -28.28 2.81 6.98
N ILE A 86 -27.43 1.85 6.63
CA ILE A 86 -26.79 1.77 5.31
C ILE A 86 -27.61 0.84 4.42
N ASP A 87 -27.98 1.32 3.23
CA ASP A 87 -28.46 0.45 2.16
C ASP A 87 -27.27 -0.36 1.62
N LEU A 88 -27.19 -1.62 2.05
CA LEU A 88 -26.11 -2.51 1.64
C LEU A 88 -26.10 -2.76 0.14
N ALA A 89 -27.27 -2.89 -0.51
CA ALA A 89 -27.35 -3.16 -1.93
C ALA A 89 -26.85 -1.95 -2.75
N GLN A 90 -27.26 -0.74 -2.37
CA GLN A 90 -26.72 0.49 -2.96
C GLN A 90 -25.22 0.61 -2.71
N ARG A 91 -24.76 0.37 -1.47
CA ARG A 91 -23.34 0.47 -1.11
C ARG A 91 -22.48 -0.54 -1.86
N GLN A 92 -22.96 -1.77 -2.00
CA GLN A 92 -22.30 -2.80 -2.79
C GLN A 92 -22.32 -2.44 -4.27
N ALA A 93 -23.41 -1.90 -4.82
CA ALA A 93 -23.45 -1.41 -6.20
C ALA A 93 -22.44 -0.28 -6.45
N GLU A 94 -22.30 0.67 -5.53
CA GLU A 94 -21.28 1.73 -5.57
C GLU A 94 -19.86 1.17 -5.55
N ARG A 95 -19.60 0.13 -4.74
CA ARG A 95 -18.28 -0.53 -4.70
C ARG A 95 -18.02 -1.45 -5.88
N ILE A 96 -19.06 -2.08 -6.42
CA ILE A 96 -19.00 -2.93 -7.60
C ILE A 96 -18.81 -2.07 -8.86
N SER A 97 -19.16 -0.77 -8.80
CA SER A 97 -18.94 0.18 -9.88
C SER A 97 -17.47 0.15 -10.32
N THR A 98 -17.28 0.10 -11.64
CA THR A 98 -15.95 0.09 -12.27
C THR A 98 -15.10 1.24 -11.75
N ARG A 99 -15.71 2.40 -11.55
CA ARG A 99 -15.11 3.58 -10.93
C ARG A 99 -14.56 3.32 -9.52
N GLY A 100 -15.35 2.76 -8.62
CA GLY A 100 -14.92 2.46 -7.25
C GLY A 100 -13.74 1.48 -7.21
N LYS A 101 -13.78 0.44 -8.03
CA LYS A 101 -12.67 -0.53 -8.19
C LYS A 101 -11.42 0.12 -8.76
N CYS A 102 -11.58 1.00 -9.74
CA CYS A 102 -10.45 1.72 -10.35
C CYS A 102 -9.76 2.66 -9.37
N PHE A 103 -10.52 3.41 -8.55
CA PHE A 103 -9.92 4.31 -7.55
C PHE A 103 -9.26 3.55 -6.40
N ALA A 104 -9.86 2.45 -5.92
CA ALA A 104 -9.22 1.60 -4.92
C ALA A 104 -7.88 1.02 -5.42
N LEU A 105 -7.88 0.52 -6.66
CA LEU A 105 -6.67 0.01 -7.31
C LEU A 105 -5.64 1.12 -7.56
N LEU A 106 -6.07 2.32 -7.98
CA LEU A 106 -5.20 3.48 -8.13
C LEU A 106 -4.45 3.79 -6.82
N THR A 107 -5.15 3.89 -5.69
CA THR A 107 -4.52 4.19 -4.40
C THR A 107 -3.44 3.16 -4.07
N SER A 108 -3.75 1.87 -4.22
CA SER A 108 -2.77 0.79 -3.98
C SER A 108 -1.56 0.87 -4.92
N LEU A 109 -1.76 1.17 -6.20
CA LEU A 109 -0.66 1.33 -7.18
C LEU A 109 0.22 2.55 -6.87
N LEU A 110 -0.38 3.64 -6.40
CA LEU A 110 0.37 4.85 -6.02
C LEU A 110 1.23 4.63 -4.77
N GLU A 111 0.72 3.91 -3.77
CA GLU A 111 1.50 3.51 -2.59
C GLU A 111 2.65 2.59 -2.98
N TRP A 112 2.36 1.56 -3.79
CA TRP A 112 3.35 0.61 -4.26
C TRP A 112 4.49 1.28 -5.05
N VAL A 113 4.18 2.15 -6.02
CA VAL A 113 5.24 2.77 -6.86
C VAL A 113 6.10 3.74 -6.05
N ASN A 114 5.55 4.40 -5.02
CA ASN A 114 6.33 5.22 -4.10
C ASN A 114 7.31 4.38 -3.28
N GLN A 115 6.88 3.23 -2.78
CA GLN A 115 7.74 2.31 -2.05
C GLN A 115 8.85 1.76 -2.96
N ALA A 116 8.49 1.28 -4.15
CA ALA A 116 9.44 0.75 -5.12
C ALA A 116 10.48 1.81 -5.55
N TYR A 117 10.04 3.06 -5.75
CA TYR A 117 10.94 4.19 -6.00
C TYR A 117 11.91 4.42 -4.83
N ALA A 118 11.39 4.49 -3.60
CA ALA A 118 12.22 4.73 -2.41
C ALA A 118 13.28 3.64 -2.21
N GLU A 119 12.91 2.37 -2.46
CA GLU A 119 13.85 1.25 -2.42
C GLU A 119 14.88 1.31 -3.54
N ALA A 120 14.48 1.63 -4.78
CA ALA A 120 15.36 1.67 -5.95
C ALA A 120 16.38 2.83 -5.89
N VAL A 121 16.01 3.98 -5.33
CA VAL A 121 16.88 5.17 -5.26
C VAL A 121 18.10 4.96 -4.37
N VAL A 122 18.03 4.04 -3.40
CA VAL A 122 19.13 3.77 -2.46
C VAL A 122 19.88 2.46 -2.74
N GLN A 123 19.46 1.71 -3.77
CA GLN A 123 20.16 0.47 -4.17
C GLN A 123 21.64 0.74 -4.46
N PRO A 124 22.54 -0.22 -4.23
CA PRO A 124 23.93 -0.06 -4.62
C PRO A 124 24.07 0.26 -6.12
N ILE A 125 25.06 1.07 -6.48
CA ILE A 125 25.36 1.41 -7.87
C ILE A 125 26.77 0.96 -8.23
N GLU A 126 26.94 0.37 -9.40
CA GLU A 126 28.26 0.04 -9.93
C GLU A 126 28.80 1.20 -10.77
N VAL A 127 29.96 1.73 -10.39
CA VAL A 127 30.68 2.75 -11.16
C VAL A 127 32.12 2.30 -11.31
N SER A 128 32.61 2.23 -12.54
CA SER A 128 33.99 1.83 -12.85
C SER A 128 34.40 0.47 -12.23
N GLY A 129 33.46 -0.48 -12.13
CA GLY A 129 33.71 -1.82 -11.57
C GLY A 129 33.64 -1.93 -10.05
N ILE A 130 33.23 -0.85 -9.35
CA ILE A 130 33.11 -0.82 -7.89
C ILE A 130 31.64 -0.62 -7.51
N ILE A 131 31.14 -1.39 -6.53
CA ILE A 131 29.76 -1.32 -6.04
C ILE A 131 29.68 -0.40 -4.82
N PHE A 132 29.02 0.74 -4.98
CA PHE A 132 28.88 1.76 -3.95
C PHE A 132 27.56 1.64 -3.21
N GLN A 133 27.61 1.79 -1.88
CA GLN A 133 26.41 2.04 -1.08
C GLN A 133 25.90 3.47 -1.38
N THR A 134 24.59 3.62 -1.59
CA THR A 134 23.96 4.93 -1.88
C THR A 134 22.85 5.26 -0.89
N ASP A 135 23.04 4.86 0.37
CA ASP A 135 22.13 5.23 1.45
C ASP A 135 22.15 6.76 1.71
N GLU A 136 21.19 7.26 2.49
CA GLU A 136 21.08 8.70 2.78
C GLU A 136 22.37 9.29 3.39
N LYS A 137 23.13 8.49 4.14
CA LYS A 137 24.40 8.92 4.75
C LYS A 137 25.49 9.09 3.70
N ALA A 138 25.62 8.13 2.79
CA ALA A 138 26.51 8.19 1.65
C ALA A 138 26.19 9.40 0.76
N LEU A 139 24.91 9.66 0.47
CA LEU A 139 24.48 10.80 -0.35
C LEU A 139 24.79 12.15 0.32
N SER A 140 24.52 12.27 1.62
CA SER A 140 24.84 13.48 2.40
C SER A 140 26.36 13.74 2.44
N ALA A 141 27.16 12.68 2.58
CA ALA A 141 28.61 12.77 2.54
C ALA A 141 29.12 13.24 1.16
N ILE A 142 28.63 12.64 0.06
CA ILE A 142 28.99 13.04 -1.32
C ILE A 142 28.68 14.53 -1.54
N ASN A 143 27.48 15.00 -1.18
CA ASN A 143 27.08 16.41 -1.36
C ASN A 143 27.99 17.36 -0.58
N ARG A 144 28.37 16.99 0.66
CA ARG A 144 29.29 17.79 1.47
C ARG A 144 30.66 17.90 0.82
N PHE A 145 31.23 16.80 0.34
CA PHE A 145 32.55 16.77 -0.30
C PHE A 145 32.61 17.55 -1.61
N ILE A 146 31.57 17.46 -2.44
CA ILE A 146 31.46 18.25 -3.67
C ILE A 146 31.43 19.75 -3.35
N THR A 147 30.75 20.15 -2.28
CA THR A 147 30.62 21.56 -1.89
C THR A 147 31.90 22.12 -1.26
N THR A 148 32.64 21.30 -0.51
CA THR A 148 33.87 21.73 0.17
C THR A 148 35.15 21.54 -0.66
N ASP A 149 35.04 20.95 -1.86
CA ASP A 149 36.17 20.63 -2.75
C ASP A 149 37.28 19.83 -2.03
N THR A 150 36.89 19.00 -1.06
CA THR A 150 37.81 18.23 -0.21
C THR A 150 37.60 16.75 -0.48
N SER A 151 38.65 16.01 -0.84
CA SER A 151 38.55 14.56 -1.03
C SER A 151 38.26 13.86 0.32
N PRO A 152 37.37 12.85 0.37
CA PRO A 152 37.10 12.07 1.57
C PRO A 152 38.29 11.20 2.07
N GLU A 153 39.42 11.19 1.37
CA GLU A 153 40.59 10.31 1.57
C GLU A 153 40.28 8.82 1.30
N TYR A 154 39.15 8.30 1.75
CA TYR A 154 38.69 6.94 1.46
C TYR A 154 37.16 6.82 1.37
N TRP A 155 36.69 5.85 0.59
CA TRP A 155 35.28 5.41 0.54
C TRP A 155 35.14 3.97 1.04
N VAL A 156 33.90 3.53 1.25
CA VAL A 156 33.56 2.19 1.73
C VAL A 156 32.58 1.52 0.77
N ASP A 157 32.90 0.31 0.28
CA ASP A 157 32.01 -0.47 -0.60
C ASP A 157 30.88 -1.18 0.16
N ALA A 158 30.03 -1.92 -0.56
CA ALA A 158 28.98 -2.73 0.04
C ALA A 158 29.46 -3.80 1.05
N ASN A 159 30.75 -4.17 1.02
CA ASN A 159 31.39 -5.16 1.88
C ASN A 159 32.23 -4.55 3.02
N ASN A 160 32.16 -3.22 3.20
CA ASN A 160 32.98 -2.46 4.14
C ASN A 160 34.49 -2.37 3.82
N ALA A 161 34.90 -2.65 2.59
CA ALA A 161 36.28 -2.46 2.15
C ALA A 161 36.57 -0.98 1.86
N LYS A 162 37.75 -0.51 2.29
CA LYS A 162 38.20 0.88 2.11
C LYS A 162 38.94 1.03 0.78
N PHE A 163 38.68 2.13 0.07
CA PHE A 163 39.38 2.47 -1.18
C PHE A 163 39.72 3.95 -1.23
N GLU A 164 40.90 4.29 -1.77
CA GLU A 164 41.29 5.68 -2.01
C GLU A 164 40.48 6.27 -3.16
N PHE A 165 40.11 7.55 -3.04
CA PHE A 165 39.23 8.23 -4.00
C PHE A 165 39.76 9.61 -4.39
N SER A 166 39.71 9.93 -5.68
CA SER A 166 39.91 11.30 -6.15
C SER A 166 38.60 12.10 -6.14
N LEU A 167 38.71 13.42 -6.19
CA LEU A 167 37.55 14.30 -6.36
C LEU A 167 36.80 14.03 -7.68
N GLU A 168 37.51 13.62 -8.73
CA GLU A 168 36.88 13.27 -10.02
C GLU A 168 36.02 12.02 -9.91
N ASP A 169 36.47 11.01 -9.16
CA ASP A 169 35.71 9.78 -8.93
C ASP A 169 34.43 10.05 -8.13
N VAL A 170 34.49 10.94 -7.12
CA VAL A 170 33.31 11.36 -6.35
C VAL A 170 32.30 12.11 -7.24
N LYS A 171 32.79 12.98 -8.14
CA LYS A 171 31.94 13.69 -9.11
C LYS A 171 31.30 12.72 -10.11
N ALA A 172 32.04 11.70 -10.57
CA ALA A 172 31.52 10.66 -11.45
C ALA A 172 30.42 9.82 -10.77
N LEU A 173 30.67 9.36 -9.53
CA LEU A 173 29.69 8.64 -8.72
C LEU A 173 28.42 9.47 -8.52
N HIS A 174 28.56 10.75 -8.13
CA HIS A 174 27.42 11.65 -7.97
C HIS A 174 26.63 11.82 -9.27
N SER A 175 27.30 11.96 -10.41
CA SER A 175 26.65 12.07 -11.73
C SER A 175 25.82 10.82 -12.05
N GLU A 176 26.34 9.63 -11.81
CA GLU A 176 25.60 8.37 -12.05
C GLU A 176 24.41 8.21 -11.09
N ILE A 177 24.57 8.58 -9.82
CA ILE A 177 23.48 8.62 -8.85
C ILE A 177 22.37 9.57 -9.32
N VAL A 178 22.72 10.79 -9.75
CA VAL A 178 21.75 11.77 -10.25
C VAL A 178 21.04 11.26 -11.51
N LYS A 179 21.77 10.66 -12.46
CA LYS A 179 21.17 10.06 -13.68
C LYS A 179 20.17 8.96 -13.31
N ARG A 180 20.53 8.04 -12.41
CA ARG A 180 19.63 6.98 -11.95
C ARG A 180 18.38 7.58 -11.29
N THR A 181 18.56 8.51 -10.35
CA THR A 181 17.46 9.14 -9.63
C THR A 181 16.51 9.86 -10.60
N ASN A 182 17.04 10.58 -11.58
CA ASN A 182 16.24 11.24 -12.60
C ASN A 182 15.44 10.23 -13.44
N LYS A 183 16.06 9.13 -13.88
CA LYS A 183 15.38 8.06 -14.63
C LYS A 183 14.26 7.41 -13.80
N LEU A 184 14.53 7.10 -12.53
CA LEU A 184 13.54 6.55 -11.60
C LEU A 184 12.39 7.52 -11.34
N HIS A 185 12.70 8.81 -11.20
CA HIS A 185 11.70 9.84 -10.97
C HIS A 185 10.81 10.06 -12.19
N GLU A 186 11.39 10.05 -13.39
CA GLU A 186 10.65 10.11 -14.66
C GLU A 186 9.72 8.89 -14.80
N ALA A 187 10.23 7.68 -14.60
CA ALA A 187 9.44 6.46 -14.67
C ALA A 187 8.29 6.45 -13.64
N MET A 188 8.57 6.84 -12.39
CA MET A 188 7.53 6.99 -11.36
C MET A 188 6.48 8.02 -11.77
N THR A 189 6.90 9.15 -12.35
CA THR A 189 5.98 10.22 -12.77
C THR A 189 5.08 9.75 -13.91
N ASN A 190 5.66 9.11 -14.93
CA ASN A 190 4.94 8.54 -16.06
C ASN A 190 3.94 7.48 -15.59
N PHE A 191 4.37 6.56 -14.71
CA PHE A 191 3.50 5.56 -14.10
C PHE A 191 2.30 6.19 -13.38
N LYS A 192 2.54 7.21 -12.53
CA LYS A 192 1.48 7.89 -11.78
C LYS A 192 0.50 8.62 -12.72
N GLN A 193 0.99 9.18 -13.82
CA GLN A 193 0.14 9.81 -14.84
C GLN A 193 -0.72 8.77 -15.56
N GLU A 194 -0.13 7.67 -16.02
CA GLU A 194 -0.84 6.58 -16.71
C GLU A 194 -1.90 5.95 -15.79
N ALA A 195 -1.56 5.70 -14.53
CA ALA A 195 -2.49 5.17 -13.52
C ALA A 195 -3.67 6.10 -13.28
N ARG A 196 -3.43 7.41 -13.09
CA ARG A 196 -4.53 8.38 -12.89
C ARG A 196 -5.43 8.46 -14.13
N ALA A 197 -4.84 8.56 -15.31
CA ALA A 197 -5.60 8.63 -16.55
C ALA A 197 -6.41 7.34 -16.81
N ALA A 198 -5.90 6.17 -16.43
CA ALA A 198 -6.63 4.91 -16.52
C ALA A 198 -7.78 4.84 -15.50
N ALA A 199 -7.56 5.32 -14.27
CA ALA A 199 -8.60 5.39 -13.25
C ALA A 199 -9.74 6.35 -13.62
N GLU A 200 -9.42 7.52 -14.16
CA GLU A 200 -10.40 8.50 -14.65
C GLU A 200 -11.26 7.97 -15.81
N ARG A 201 -10.68 7.11 -16.65
CA ARG A 201 -11.36 6.44 -17.77
C ARG A 201 -12.06 5.14 -17.36
N GLU A 202 -12.01 4.78 -16.08
CA GLU A 202 -12.55 3.51 -15.56
C GLU A 202 -11.93 2.27 -16.24
N ASP A 203 -10.70 2.38 -16.73
CA ASP A 203 -9.96 1.31 -17.40
C ASP A 203 -9.22 0.42 -16.39
N TYR A 204 -9.99 -0.48 -15.79
CA TYR A 204 -9.51 -1.43 -14.80
C TYR A 204 -8.43 -2.39 -15.35
N THR A 205 -8.56 -2.80 -16.62
CA THR A 205 -7.62 -3.74 -17.25
C THR A 205 -6.23 -3.12 -17.36
N THR A 206 -6.16 -1.88 -17.82
CA THR A 206 -4.89 -1.14 -17.89
C THR A 206 -4.29 -0.95 -16.51
N LEU A 207 -5.08 -0.51 -15.51
CA LEU A 207 -4.61 -0.35 -14.12
C LEU A 207 -4.00 -1.65 -13.57
N LYS A 208 -4.68 -2.79 -13.76
CA LYS A 208 -4.18 -4.09 -13.29
C LYS A 208 -2.87 -4.51 -13.96
N GLY A 209 -2.65 -4.10 -15.21
CA GLY A 209 -1.44 -4.38 -15.97
C GLY A 209 -0.24 -3.48 -15.65
N LEU A 210 -0.45 -2.32 -15.00
CA LEU A 210 0.61 -1.33 -14.78
C LEU A 210 1.74 -1.84 -13.88
N GLN A 211 1.41 -2.58 -12.83
CA GLN A 211 2.42 -3.08 -11.89
C GLN A 211 3.48 -3.96 -12.58
N GLY A 212 3.09 -4.73 -13.59
CA GLY A 212 4.01 -5.57 -14.36
C GLY A 212 4.98 -4.77 -15.25
N LYS A 213 4.59 -3.57 -15.72
CA LYS A 213 5.44 -2.74 -16.59
C LYS A 213 6.58 -2.07 -15.83
N PHE A 214 6.31 -1.52 -14.64
CA PHE A 214 7.31 -0.80 -13.87
C PHE A 214 8.39 -1.72 -13.29
N VAL A 215 8.08 -3.00 -13.01
CA VAL A 215 9.08 -3.99 -12.56
C VAL A 215 10.00 -4.46 -13.69
N THR A 216 9.55 -4.47 -14.94
CA THR A 216 10.37 -4.94 -16.07
C THR A 216 11.37 -3.91 -16.61
N GLU A 217 11.23 -2.64 -16.19
CA GLU A 217 12.08 -1.54 -16.67
C GLU A 217 13.30 -1.26 -15.77
N PHE A 218 13.41 -1.97 -14.64
CA PHE A 218 14.45 -1.85 -13.61
C PHE A 218 14.87 -3.22 -13.06
#